data_AF-A0A8J4U0G2-F1
#
_entry.id   AF-A0A8J4U0G2-F1
#
_cell.length_a   1.000
_cell.length_b   1.000
_cell.length_c   1.000
_cell.angle_alpha   90.00
_cell.angle_beta   90.00
_cell.angle_gamma   90.00
#
_symmetry.space_group_name_H-M   'P 1'
#
loop_
_entity.id
_entity.type
_entity.pdbx_description
1 polymer ?
#
loop_
_entity_poly.entity_id
_entity_poly.type
_entity_poly.pdbx_seq_one_letter_code
_entity_poly.pdbx_strand_id
1 'polypeptide(L)'
;TVLMCVLVCTEGVSLSDLLDRASQLSDKLHSLSTSLTNDMDSHFPPVGGRLMRPSMCHTSSLQIPNDKDQALSVPEHELLALVRSLLKAWSDPLALLSSEATSLPHPERNSINTKTRELQDHTTTLGAGLERLVRK
;
A
#
# COMPACT_ATOMS: atom_id res chain seq x y z
N THR A 1 -10.51 -44.72 -11.78
CA THR A 1 -10.25 -43.97 -10.52
C THR A 1 -9.11 -42.96 -10.60
N VAL A 2 -8.18 -43.06 -11.56
CA VAL A 2 -7.07 -42.07 -11.72
C VAL A 2 -7.51 -40.76 -12.42
N LEU A 3 -8.63 -40.77 -13.15
CA LEU A 3 -9.15 -39.61 -13.88
C LEU A 3 -9.74 -38.51 -12.96
N MET A 4 -10.07 -38.83 -11.70
CA MET A 4 -10.63 -37.86 -10.75
C MET A 4 -9.56 -37.00 -10.05
N CYS A 5 -8.28 -37.39 -10.06
CA CYS A 5 -7.21 -36.60 -9.44
C CYS A 5 -6.72 -35.43 -10.31
N VAL A 6 -7.03 -35.44 -11.62
CA VAL A 6 -6.61 -34.36 -12.54
C VAL A 6 -7.62 -33.21 -12.57
N LEU A 7 -8.84 -33.43 -12.08
CA LEU A 7 -9.91 -32.42 -12.04
C LEU A 7 -9.80 -31.43 -10.87
N VAL A 8 -8.85 -31.60 -9.95
CA VAL A 8 -8.71 -30.75 -8.75
C VAL A 8 -7.68 -29.61 -8.93
N CYS A 9 -7.15 -29.40 -10.13
CA CYS A 9 -6.05 -28.43 -10.34
C CYS A 9 -6.41 -27.20 -11.21
N THR A 10 -7.67 -26.75 -11.23
CA THR A 10 -8.01 -25.41 -11.78
C THR A 10 -9.23 -24.79 -11.08
N GLU A 11 -9.24 -24.72 -9.75
CA GLU A 11 -10.04 -23.65 -9.13
C GLU A 11 -9.26 -22.35 -9.32
N GLY A 12 -9.57 -21.64 -10.40
CA GLY A 12 -9.08 -20.28 -10.58
C GLY A 12 -9.48 -19.45 -9.36
N VAL A 13 -8.51 -18.82 -8.70
CA VAL A 13 -8.73 -17.93 -7.54
C VAL A 13 -9.92 -17.02 -7.85
N SER A 14 -10.95 -16.97 -6.99
CA SER A 14 -12.19 -16.22 -7.27
C SER A 14 -11.97 -14.70 -7.20
N LEU A 15 -12.92 -13.90 -7.70
CA LEU A 15 -12.77 -12.43 -7.64
C LEU A 15 -12.82 -11.96 -6.18
N SER A 16 -13.72 -12.56 -5.40
CA SER A 16 -13.82 -12.35 -3.95
C SER A 16 -12.49 -12.63 -3.26
N ASP A 17 -11.85 -13.77 -3.54
CA ASP A 17 -10.57 -14.11 -2.90
C ASP A 17 -9.45 -13.11 -3.24
N LEU A 18 -9.44 -12.58 -4.47
CA LEU A 18 -8.47 -11.56 -4.87
C LEU A 18 -8.72 -10.23 -4.14
N LEU A 19 -9.98 -9.82 -4.02
CA LEU A 19 -10.37 -8.62 -3.30
C LEU A 19 -10.10 -8.74 -1.79
N ASP A 20 -10.41 -9.87 -1.17
CA ASP A 20 -10.15 -10.13 0.24
C ASP A 20 -8.64 -10.07 0.54
N ARG A 21 -7.82 -10.67 -0.33
CA ARG A 21 -6.36 -10.60 -0.20
C ARG A 21 -5.83 -9.18 -0.41
N ALA A 22 -6.39 -8.43 -1.35
CA ALA A 22 -6.05 -7.03 -1.56
C ALA A 22 -6.41 -6.17 -0.34
N SER A 23 -7.56 -6.42 0.29
CA SER A 23 -7.98 -5.77 1.53
C SER A 23 -7.00 -6.07 2.67
N GLN A 24 -6.68 -7.34 2.91
CA GLN A 24 -5.75 -7.74 3.97
C GLN A 24 -4.36 -7.12 3.79
N LEU A 25 -3.85 -7.06 2.56
CA LEU A 25 -2.58 -6.40 2.27
C LEU A 25 -2.66 -4.89 2.50
N SER A 26 -3.78 -4.25 2.14
CA SER A 26 -4.02 -2.83 2.37
C SER A 26 -4.07 -2.50 3.86
N ASP A 27 -4.73 -3.34 4.67
CA ASP A 27 -4.77 -3.21 6.13
C ASP A 27 -3.37 -3.34 6.75
N LYS A 28 -2.59 -4.31 6.26
CA LYS A 28 -1.20 -4.50 6.69
C LYS A 28 -0.32 -3.29 6.35
N LEU A 29 -0.45 -2.76 5.13
CA LEU A 29 0.23 -1.53 4.69
C LEU A 29 -0.14 -0.34 5.58
N HIS A 30 -1.43 -0.17 5.90
CA HIS A 30 -1.89 0.92 6.75
C HIS A 30 -1.34 0.81 8.18
N SER A 31 -1.41 -0.39 8.77
CA SER A 31 -0.86 -0.67 10.11
C SER A 31 0.64 -0.44 10.18
N LEU A 32 1.40 -0.95 9.19
CA LEU A 32 2.84 -0.72 9.09
C LEU A 32 3.18 0.76 8.91
N SER A 33 2.45 1.48 8.08
CA SER A 33 2.64 2.93 7.86
C SER A 33 2.42 3.71 9.15
N THR A 34 1.34 3.38 9.89
CA THR A 34 1.05 4.01 11.19
C THR A 34 2.16 3.74 12.20
N SER A 35 2.63 2.49 12.27
CA SER A 35 3.71 2.11 13.17
C SER A 35 5.05 2.78 12.80
N LEU A 36 5.36 2.88 11.51
CA LEU A 36 6.55 3.57 11.01
C LEU A 36 6.50 5.07 11.31
N THR A 37 5.35 5.72 11.10
CA THR A 37 5.16 7.12 11.46
C THR A 37 5.42 7.33 12.95
N ASN A 38 4.93 6.45 13.83
CA ASN A 38 5.20 6.55 15.27
C ASN A 38 6.69 6.41 15.60
N ASP A 39 7.41 5.48 14.96
CA ASP A 39 8.86 5.36 15.15
C ASP A 39 9.60 6.63 14.70
N MET A 40 9.19 7.22 13.57
CA MET A 40 9.78 8.45 13.03
C MET A 40 9.36 9.72 13.77
N ASP A 41 8.21 9.74 14.44
CA ASP A 41 7.78 10.88 15.25
C ASP A 41 8.40 10.80 16.66
N SER A 42 8.77 9.60 17.10
CA SER A 42 9.52 9.43 18.33
C SER A 42 10.88 10.13 18.19
N HIS A 43 11.35 10.80 19.24
CA HIS A 43 12.71 11.34 19.34
C HIS A 43 13.12 12.43 18.32
N PHE A 44 12.31 12.73 17.30
CA PHE A 44 12.45 13.94 16.51
C PHE A 44 11.70 15.10 17.19
N PRO A 45 12.25 16.33 17.19
CA PRO A 45 11.51 17.48 17.66
C PRO A 45 10.26 17.65 16.77
N PRO A 46 9.09 17.96 17.34
CA PRO A 46 7.88 18.16 16.55
C PRO A 46 8.16 19.22 15.49
N VAL A 47 8.13 18.83 14.22
CA VAL A 47 8.40 19.73 13.10
C VAL A 47 7.29 20.79 13.07
N GLY A 48 7.58 21.96 13.65
CA GLY A 48 6.75 23.17 13.55
C GLY A 48 5.32 23.09 14.10
N GLY A 49 4.97 22.07 14.89
CA GLY A 49 3.65 21.92 15.53
C GLY A 49 2.46 21.91 14.55
N ARG A 50 2.70 21.73 13.25
CA ARG A 50 1.64 21.68 12.23
C ARG A 50 1.41 20.23 11.84
N LEU A 51 0.19 19.76 12.11
CA LEU A 51 -0.32 18.54 11.51
C LEU A 51 -0.09 18.59 9.99
N MET A 52 0.52 17.55 9.43
CA MET A 52 0.67 17.39 7.98
C MET A 52 -0.72 17.51 7.35
N ARG A 53 -0.87 18.46 6.41
CA ARG A 53 -2.12 18.63 5.67
C ARG A 53 -2.10 17.70 4.47
N PRO A 54 -3.24 17.09 4.07
CA PRO A 54 -3.30 16.27 2.86
C PRO A 54 -2.79 16.99 1.60
N SER A 55 -2.94 18.32 1.53
CA SER A 55 -2.42 19.15 0.44
C SER A 55 -0.89 19.22 0.35
N MET A 56 -0.16 18.76 1.37
CA MET A 56 1.30 18.67 1.37
C MET A 56 1.80 17.32 0.84
N CYS A 57 0.91 16.34 0.66
CA CYS A 57 1.26 15.06 0.09
C CYS A 57 1.45 15.19 -1.44
N HIS A 58 2.44 14.48 -1.99
CA HIS A 58 2.71 14.48 -3.44
C HIS A 58 1.57 13.86 -4.27
N THR A 59 0.71 13.07 -3.64
CA THR A 59 -0.49 12.48 -4.26
C THR A 59 -1.71 13.40 -4.24
N SER A 60 -1.62 14.61 -3.69
CA SER A 60 -2.74 15.55 -3.57
C SER A 60 -3.35 16.01 -4.91
N SER A 61 -2.61 15.88 -6.01
CA SER A 61 -3.12 16.15 -7.36
C SER A 61 -3.97 15.01 -7.93
N LEU A 62 -4.00 13.84 -7.30
CA LEU A 62 -4.85 12.74 -7.71
C LEU A 62 -6.29 13.02 -7.27
N GLN A 63 -7.24 12.73 -8.16
CA GLN A 63 -8.67 12.87 -7.89
C GLN A 63 -9.17 11.71 -7.03
N ILE A 64 -8.79 11.72 -5.75
CA ILE A 64 -9.20 10.70 -4.79
C ILE A 64 -10.60 11.04 -4.27
N PRO A 65 -11.58 10.13 -4.35
CA PRO A 65 -12.88 10.30 -3.73
C PRO A 65 -12.73 10.56 -2.23
N ASN A 66 -13.35 11.62 -1.73
CA ASN A 66 -13.23 12.02 -0.32
C ASN A 66 -14.35 11.49 0.56
N ASP A 67 -15.40 10.95 -0.07
CA ASP A 67 -16.57 10.41 0.62
C ASP A 67 -17.16 9.21 -0.16
N LYS A 68 -18.12 8.55 0.48
CA LYS A 68 -18.79 7.36 -0.05
C LYS A 68 -19.52 7.63 -1.35
N ASP A 69 -20.20 8.77 -1.47
CA ASP A 69 -21.04 9.07 -2.64
C ASP A 69 -20.17 9.32 -3.87
N GLN A 70 -19.07 10.05 -3.70
CA GLN A 70 -18.03 10.19 -4.71
C GLN A 70 -17.46 8.84 -5.11
N ALA A 71 -17.09 7.98 -4.14
CA ALA A 71 -16.52 6.67 -4.43
C ALA A 71 -17.48 5.77 -5.22
N LEU A 72 -18.77 5.77 -4.87
CA LEU A 72 -19.81 5.00 -5.58
C LEU A 72 -20.10 5.55 -6.98
N SER A 73 -19.79 6.81 -7.25
CA SER A 73 -19.96 7.42 -8.57
C SER A 73 -18.81 7.15 -9.55
N VAL A 74 -17.64 6.75 -9.04
CA VAL A 74 -16.46 6.46 -9.88
C VAL A 74 -16.62 5.09 -10.54
N PRO A 75 -16.45 4.96 -11.86
CA PRO A 75 -16.44 3.67 -12.53
C PRO A 75 -15.37 2.73 -11.95
N GLU A 76 -15.70 1.45 -11.78
CA GLU A 76 -14.80 0.47 -11.15
C GLU A 76 -13.38 0.45 -11.75
N HIS A 77 -13.29 0.48 -13.08
CA HIS A 77 -12.00 0.49 -13.78
C HIS A 77 -11.17 1.75 -13.50
N GLU A 78 -11.80 2.92 -13.33
CA GLU A 78 -11.14 4.16 -12.94
C GLU A 78 -10.70 4.12 -11.48
N LEU A 79 -11.51 3.55 -10.59
CA LEU A 79 -11.16 3.36 -9.19
C LEU A 79 -9.94 2.44 -9.04
N LEU A 80 -9.90 1.32 -9.78
CA LEU A 80 -8.73 0.44 -9.82
C LEU A 80 -7.49 1.12 -10.41
N ALA A 81 -7.65 1.93 -11.47
CA ALA A 81 -6.56 2.71 -12.04
C ALA A 81 -6.01 3.76 -11.07
N LEU A 82 -6.88 4.39 -10.27
CA LEU A 82 -6.50 5.33 -9.22
C LEU A 82 -5.68 4.64 -8.12
N VAL A 83 -6.13 3.47 -7.63
CA VAL A 83 -5.37 2.69 -6.62
C VAL A 83 -3.98 2.29 -7.16
N ARG A 84 -3.89 1.85 -8.41
CA ARG A 84 -2.60 1.54 -9.06
C ARG A 84 -1.69 2.78 -9.14
N SER A 85 -2.26 3.93 -9.50
CA SER A 85 -1.53 5.19 -9.57
C SER A 85 -1.00 5.62 -8.20
N LEU A 86 -1.80 5.44 -7.15
CA LEU A 86 -1.40 5.69 -5.77
C LEU A 86 -0.23 4.80 -5.34
N LEU A 87 -0.31 3.48 -5.54
CA LEU A 87 0.77 2.57 -5.18
C LEU A 87 2.05 2.87 -5.93
N LYS A 88 1.95 3.18 -7.23
CA LYS A 88 3.10 3.56 -8.05
C LYS A 88 3.75 4.85 -7.56
N ALA A 89 2.96 5.85 -7.17
CA ALA A 89 3.46 7.12 -6.65
C ALA A 89 4.28 6.97 -5.35
N TRP A 90 4.12 5.86 -4.63
CA TRP A 90 4.89 5.57 -3.41
C TRP A 90 6.17 4.76 -3.64
N SER A 91 6.41 4.26 -4.86
CA SER A 91 7.61 3.48 -5.19
C SER A 91 8.90 4.25 -4.87
N ASP A 92 9.06 5.44 -5.43
CA ASP A 92 10.29 6.22 -5.28
C ASP A 92 10.48 6.77 -3.85
N PRO A 93 9.45 7.35 -3.19
CA PRO A 93 9.59 7.78 -1.79
C PRO A 93 9.98 6.65 -0.84
N LEU A 94 9.40 5.45 -1.00
CA LEU A 94 9.75 4.31 -0.17
C LEU A 94 11.17 3.78 -0.48
N ALA A 95 11.59 3.80 -1.74
CA ALA A 95 12.96 3.45 -2.12
C ALA A 95 13.99 4.38 -1.49
N LEU A 96 13.73 5.69 -1.54
CA LEU A 96 14.57 6.70 -0.90
C LEU A 96 14.59 6.52 0.62
N LEU A 97 13.42 6.37 1.27
CA LEU A 97 13.37 6.16 2.71
C LEU A 97 14.15 4.89 3.12
N SER A 98 14.06 3.82 2.33
CA SER A 98 14.76 2.56 2.59
C SER A 98 16.28 2.70 2.50
N SER A 99 16.79 3.49 1.53
CA SER A 99 18.22 3.76 1.41
C SER A 99 18.72 4.61 2.58
N GLU A 100 18.04 5.72 2.87
CA GLU A 100 18.46 6.68 3.90
C GLU A 100 18.29 6.15 5.32
N ALA A 101 17.31 5.28 5.55
CA ALA A 101 17.05 4.70 6.87
C ALA A 101 18.25 3.91 7.44
N THR A 102 19.18 3.42 6.61
CA THR A 102 20.37 2.70 7.09
C THR A 102 21.39 3.61 7.79
N SER A 103 21.41 4.89 7.43
CA SER A 103 22.31 5.91 7.97
C SER A 103 21.62 6.89 8.93
N LEU A 104 20.33 6.69 9.23
CA LEU A 104 19.57 7.61 10.06
C LEU A 104 20.15 7.66 11.50
N PRO A 105 20.54 8.84 12.03
CA PRO A 105 21.01 8.98 13.41
C PRO A 105 19.81 8.98 14.38
N HIS A 106 19.13 7.84 14.47
CA HIS A 106 17.88 7.68 15.22
C HIS A 106 17.89 6.37 16.03
N PRO A 107 17.40 6.35 17.29
CA PRO A 107 17.37 5.13 18.11
C PRO A 107 16.61 3.97 17.44
N GLU A 108 15.46 4.25 16.83
CA GLU A 108 14.62 3.26 16.14
C GLU A 108 15.07 2.93 14.71
N ARG A 109 16.28 3.33 14.29
CA ARG A 109 16.78 3.18 12.92
C ARG A 109 16.52 1.79 12.32
N ASN A 110 16.83 0.74 13.07
CA ASN A 110 16.66 -0.63 12.59
C ASN A 110 15.17 -0.98 12.38
N SER A 111 14.30 -0.49 13.26
CA SER A 111 12.85 -0.66 13.15
C SER A 111 12.31 0.09 11.93
N ILE A 112 12.67 1.37 11.74
CA ILE A 112 12.20 2.17 10.59
C ILE A 112 12.67 1.54 9.28
N ASN A 113 13.92 1.08 9.24
CA ASN A 113 14.51 0.45 8.06
C ASN A 113 13.83 -0.89 7.72
N THR A 114 13.50 -1.70 8.73
CA THR A 114 12.77 -2.97 8.54
C THR A 114 11.34 -2.71 8.05
N LYS A 115 10.59 -1.85 8.74
CA LYS A 115 9.20 -1.51 8.38
C LYS A 115 9.09 -0.86 7.00
N THR A 116 10.06 -0.01 6.63
CA THR A 116 10.10 0.59 5.29
C THR A 116 10.25 -0.47 4.20
N ARG A 117 11.14 -1.47 4.39
CA ARG A 117 11.28 -2.58 3.43
C ARG A 117 10.01 -3.43 3.37
N GLU A 118 9.40 -3.74 4.50
CA GLU A 118 8.12 -4.45 4.51
C GLU A 118 7.01 -3.67 3.77
N LEU A 119 6.96 -2.34 3.92
CA LEU A 119 6.04 -1.50 3.14
C LEU A 119 6.32 -1.59 1.64
N GLN A 120 7.59 -1.58 1.21
CA GLN A 120 7.95 -1.75 -0.20
C GLN A 120 7.49 -3.11 -0.75
N ASP A 121 7.72 -4.19 0.00
CA ASP A 121 7.37 -5.55 -0.40
C ASP A 121 5.86 -5.73 -0.52
N HIS A 122 5.09 -5.26 0.48
CA HIS A 122 3.62 -5.35 0.43
C HIS A 122 3.02 -4.42 -0.62
N THR A 123 3.60 -3.25 -0.87
CA THR A 123 3.17 -2.32 -1.94
C THR A 123 3.37 -2.98 -3.31
N THR A 124 4.52 -3.62 -3.52
CA THR A 124 4.83 -4.37 -4.75
C THR A 124 3.88 -5.55 -4.93
N THR A 125 3.64 -6.31 -3.86
CA THR A 125 2.74 -7.48 -3.87
C THR A 125 1.31 -7.07 -4.18
N LEU A 126 0.80 -6.01 -3.55
CA LEU A 126 -0.53 -5.47 -3.80
C LEU A 126 -0.65 -4.96 -5.24
N GLY A 127 0.33 -4.21 -5.73
CA GLY A 127 0.37 -3.73 -7.12
C GLY A 127 0.27 -4.88 -8.12
N ALA A 128 1.07 -5.94 -7.95
CA ALA A 128 1.00 -7.13 -8.78
C ALA A 128 -0.36 -7.87 -8.68
N GLY A 129 -0.98 -7.85 -7.50
CA GLY A 129 -2.33 -8.37 -7.28
C GLY A 129 -3.41 -7.60 -8.05
N LEU A 130 -3.33 -6.26 -8.06
CA LEU A 130 -4.25 -5.40 -8.81
C LEU A 130 -4.14 -5.61 -10.32
N GLU A 131 -2.93 -5.84 -10.86
CA GLU A 131 -2.77 -6.20 -12.28
C GLU A 131 -3.49 -7.51 -12.65
N ARG A 132 -3.70 -8.41 -11.69
CA ARG A 132 -4.48 -9.64 -11.92
C ARG A 132 -5.98 -9.36 -11.86
N LEU A 133 -6.43 -8.48 -10.97
CA LEU A 133 -7.83 -8.05 -10.87
C LEU A 133 -8.30 -7.38 -12.16
N VAL A 134 -7.49 -6.49 -12.75
CA VAL A 134 -7.83 -5.78 -14.00
C VAL A 134 -7.99 -6.73 -15.20
N ARG A 135 -7.36 -7.91 -15.17
CA ARG A 135 -7.41 -8.91 -16.26
C ARG A 135 -8.53 -9.92 -16.12
N LYS A 136 -9.35 -9.81 -15.07
CA LYS A 136 -10.40 -10.76 -14.76
C LYS A 136 -11.76 -10.24 -15.21
#